data_AF-A0A3M1X8J3-F1
#
_entry.id   AF-A0A3M1X8J3-F1
#
_cell.length_a   1.000
_cell.length_b   1.000
_cell.length_c   1.000
_cell.angle_alpha   90.00
_cell.angle_beta   90.00
_cell.angle_gamma   90.00
#
_symmetry.space_group_name_H-M   'P 1'
#
loop_
_entity.id
_entity.type
_entity.pdbx_description
1 polymer ?
#
loop_
_entity_poly.entity_id
_entity_poly.type
_entity_poly.pdbx_seq_one_letter_code
_entity_poly.pdbx_strand_id
1 'polypeptide(L)'
;MDEAVVQSAANRPGTRTEVLVVGGGVIGLSCAYYLSRAGLQVTVVDREPPEQRCSWGNAGLIVPSHFVPLASPGIVARGLRWLMNPDSPFYIQPRFNRSLFSWLWAFR
;
A
#
# COMPACT_ATOMS: atom_id res chain seq x y z
N MET A 1 -5.05 8.82 26.66
CA MET A 1 -4.95 9.86 25.62
C MET A 1 -6.28 9.80 24.89
N ASP A 2 -7.18 10.76 25.16
CA ASP A 2 -8.61 10.64 24.87
C ASP A 2 -8.94 10.67 23.37
N GLU A 3 -9.59 9.62 22.87
CA GLU A 3 -10.13 9.52 21.50
C GLU A 3 -11.11 10.66 21.15
N ALA A 4 -11.76 11.23 22.18
CA ALA A 4 -12.71 12.32 22.04
C ALA A 4 -12.09 13.61 21.45
N VAL A 5 -10.79 13.85 21.66
CA VAL A 5 -10.11 15.06 21.14
C VAL A 5 -9.85 14.94 19.63
N VAL A 6 -9.65 13.72 19.13
CA VAL A 6 -9.35 13.47 17.71
C VAL A 6 -10.61 13.66 16.85
N GLN A 7 -11.77 13.25 17.34
CA GLN A 7 -13.04 13.35 16.59
C GLN A 7 -13.64 14.76 16.57
N SER A 8 -13.41 15.58 17.60
CA SER A 8 -14.00 16.93 17.72
C SER A 8 -13.54 17.92 16.63
N ALA A 9 -12.37 17.69 16.01
CA ALA A 9 -11.86 18.54 14.94
C ALA A 9 -12.46 18.21 13.55
N ALA A 10 -13.06 17.03 13.36
CA ALA A 10 -13.42 16.52 12.03
C ALA A 10 -14.70 17.13 11.43
N ASN A 11 -15.49 17.90 12.20
CA ASN A 11 -16.82 18.33 11.75
C ASN A 11 -17.19 19.77 12.15
N ARG A 12 -16.25 20.72 12.04
CA ARG A 12 -16.57 22.16 12.11
C ARG A 12 -16.75 22.71 10.68
N PRO A 13 -17.99 22.97 10.21
CA PRO A 13 -18.17 23.74 9.00
C PRO A 13 -17.60 25.16 9.22
N GLY A 14 -16.44 25.45 8.61
CA GLY A 14 -15.80 26.76 8.67
C GLY A 14 -14.29 26.77 8.94
N THR A 15 -13.65 25.65 9.25
CA THR A 15 -12.18 25.61 9.34
C THR A 15 -11.58 25.53 7.94
N ARG A 16 -10.92 26.59 7.47
CA ARG A 16 -10.09 26.54 6.26
C ARG A 16 -8.94 25.58 6.51
N THR A 17 -9.06 24.34 6.06
CA THR A 17 -7.94 23.42 5.98
C THR A 17 -7.10 23.78 4.75
N GLU A 18 -5.79 23.97 4.94
CA GLU A 18 -4.87 24.26 3.84
C GLU A 18 -4.50 23.00 3.06
N VAL A 19 -4.36 21.86 3.75
CA VAL A 19 -4.05 20.57 3.13
C VAL A 19 -4.90 19.44 3.73
N LEU A 20 -5.59 18.70 2.86
CA LEU A 20 -6.34 17.49 3.22
C LEU A 20 -5.53 16.24 2.81
N VAL A 21 -5.24 15.36 3.76
CA VAL A 21 -4.62 14.06 3.52
C VAL A 21 -5.68 12.97 3.62
N VAL A 22 -5.86 12.21 2.56
CA VAL A 22 -6.80 11.07 2.51
C VAL A 22 -6.01 9.78 2.75
N GLY A 23 -6.29 9.12 3.87
CA GLY A 23 -5.59 7.92 4.35
C GLY A 23 -4.74 8.21 5.58
N GLY A 24 -5.07 7.55 6.68
CA GLY A 24 -4.39 7.59 7.99
C GLY A 24 -3.46 6.40 8.22
N GLY A 25 -2.95 5.80 7.14
CA GLY A 25 -1.87 4.81 7.19
C GLY A 25 -0.49 5.46 7.38
N VAL A 26 0.57 4.65 7.45
CA VAL A 26 1.94 5.12 7.75
C VAL A 26 2.42 6.22 6.80
N ILE A 27 2.10 6.10 5.50
CA ILE A 27 2.49 7.09 4.49
C ILE A 27 1.70 8.39 4.66
N GLY A 28 0.37 8.32 4.80
CA GLY A 28 -0.46 9.51 4.97
C GLY A 28 -0.13 10.28 6.25
N LEU A 29 0.08 9.57 7.37
CA LEU A 29 0.55 10.18 8.61
C LEU A 29 1.95 10.78 8.49
N SER A 30 2.86 10.14 7.74
CA SER A 30 4.19 10.69 7.47
C SER A 30 4.09 12.00 6.68
N CYS A 31 3.26 12.03 5.63
CA CYS A 31 3.00 13.25 4.88
C CYS A 31 2.42 14.35 5.78
N ALA A 32 1.38 14.04 6.56
CA ALA A 32 0.75 14.99 7.47
C ALA A 32 1.74 15.56 8.50
N TYR A 33 2.63 14.73 9.03
CA TYR A 33 3.68 15.15 9.96
C TYR A 33 4.63 16.17 9.33
N TYR A 34 5.17 15.90 8.14
CA TYR A 34 6.09 16.83 7.47
C TYR A 34 5.41 18.11 7.01
N LEU A 35 4.16 18.03 6.54
CA LEU A 35 3.36 19.20 6.16
C LEU A 35 3.02 20.07 7.37
N SER A 36 2.65 19.46 8.49
CA SER A 36 2.42 20.15 9.76
C SER A 36 3.69 20.84 10.26
N ARG A 37 4.85 20.17 10.15
CA ARG A 37 6.16 20.79 10.46
C ARG A 37 6.53 21.95 9.54
N ALA A 38 6.02 21.97 8.31
CA ALA A 38 6.19 23.10 7.40
C ALA A 38 5.26 24.29 7.73
N GLY A 39 4.45 24.20 8.80
CA GLY A 39 3.56 25.26 9.24
C GLY A 39 2.16 25.22 8.62
N LEU A 40 1.85 24.18 7.83
CA LEU A 40 0.56 24.06 7.16
C LEU A 40 -0.51 23.49 8.10
N GLN A 41 -1.75 23.96 7.96
CA GLN A 41 -2.89 23.34 8.62
C GLN A 41 -3.35 22.08 7.86
N VAL A 42 -3.08 20.92 8.46
CA VAL A 42 -3.37 19.62 7.84
C VAL A 42 -4.54 18.93 8.53
N THR A 43 -5.51 18.47 7.75
CA THR A 43 -6.55 17.55 8.20
C THR A 43 -6.30 16.19 7.58
N VAL A 44 -6.33 15.13 8.40
CA VAL A 44 -6.24 13.74 7.92
C VAL A 44 -7.61 13.11 8.04
N VAL A 45 -8.08 12.51 6.96
CA VAL A 45 -9.33 11.74 6.93
C VAL A 45 -9.02 10.29 6.55
N ASP A 46 -9.58 9.36 7.30
CA ASP A 46 -9.56 7.93 6.97
C ASP A 46 -10.97 7.39 7.21
N ARG A 47 -11.38 6.44 6.38
CA ARG A 47 -12.67 5.76 6.50
C ARG A 47 -12.65 4.76 7.65
N GLU A 48 -11.53 4.07 7.84
CA GLU A 48 -11.40 2.94 8.76
C GLU A 48 -10.70 3.36 10.06
N PRO A 49 -11.05 2.71 11.19
CA PRO A 49 -10.37 2.97 12.45
C PRO A 49 -8.91 2.48 12.39
N PRO A 50 -8.00 3.02 13.23
CA PRO A 50 -6.57 2.75 13.16
C PRO A 50 -6.20 1.27 13.02
N GLU A 51 -6.89 0.39 13.76
CA GLU A 51 -6.66 -1.04 13.82
C GLU A 51 -7.08 -1.82 12.56
N GLN A 52 -7.89 -1.21 11.69
CA GLN A 52 -8.35 -1.82 10.43
C GLN A 52 -7.59 -1.30 9.21
N ARG A 53 -6.63 -0.38 9.40
CA ARG A 53 -5.82 0.17 8.31
C ARG A 53 -4.76 -0.84 7.88
N CYS A 54 -4.42 -0.82 6.59
CA CYS A 54 -3.36 -1.66 6.01
C CYS A 54 -2.02 -1.57 6.77
N SER A 55 -1.71 -0.40 7.32
CA SER A 55 -0.47 -0.19 8.07
C SER A 55 -0.46 -0.73 9.50
N TRP A 56 -1.59 -1.14 10.09
CA TRP A 56 -1.63 -1.60 11.48
C TRP A 56 -0.99 -2.98 11.67
N GLY A 57 -1.35 -3.93 10.81
CA GLY A 57 -0.85 -5.31 10.83
C GLY A 57 0.44 -5.53 10.03
N ASN A 58 1.20 -4.46 9.74
CA ASN A 58 2.41 -4.59 8.92
C ASN A 58 3.58 -5.19 9.74
N ALA A 59 4.46 -5.96 9.09
CA ALA A 59 5.61 -6.60 9.76
C ALA A 59 6.80 -5.66 10.04
N GLY A 60 6.68 -4.37 9.74
CA GLY A 60 7.72 -3.36 9.97
C GLY A 60 8.97 -3.52 9.10
N LEU A 61 8.92 -4.34 8.04
CA LEU A 61 10.08 -4.64 7.21
C LEU A 61 10.52 -3.40 6.41
N ILE A 62 11.75 -2.96 6.65
CA ILE A 62 12.43 -1.94 5.85
C ILE A 62 13.47 -2.66 5.00
N VAL A 63 13.19 -2.81 3.70
CA VAL A 63 14.06 -3.54 2.77
C VAL A 63 14.44 -2.63 1.60
N PRO A 64 15.54 -1.85 1.72
CA PRO A 64 15.95 -0.89 0.69
C PRO A 64 16.26 -1.54 -0.67
N SER A 65 16.61 -2.82 -0.69
CA SER A 65 16.97 -3.56 -1.90
C SER A 65 15.78 -3.98 -2.78
N HIS A 66 14.54 -3.94 -2.26
CA HIS A 66 13.34 -4.43 -2.95
C HIS A 66 12.21 -3.38 -2.92
N PHE A 67 12.54 -2.16 -3.33
CA PHE A 67 11.61 -1.02 -3.24
C PHE A 67 10.57 -0.95 -4.36
N VAL A 68 10.65 -1.80 -5.39
CA VAL A 68 9.67 -1.79 -6.49
C VAL A 68 8.38 -2.46 -6.00
N PRO A 69 7.26 -1.72 -5.83
CA PRO A 69 6.00 -2.32 -5.41
C PRO A 69 5.59 -3.42 -6.38
N LEU A 70 5.21 -4.59 -5.86
CA LEU A 70 4.63 -5.66 -6.69
C LEU A 70 3.37 -5.19 -7.45
N ALA A 71 2.67 -4.20 -6.91
CA ALA A 71 1.50 -3.57 -7.54
C ALA A 71 1.86 -2.39 -8.48
N SER A 72 3.13 -2.18 -8.83
CA SER A 72 3.48 -1.08 -9.72
C SER A 72 2.93 -1.29 -11.12
N PRO A 73 2.53 -0.20 -11.83
CA PRO A 73 2.15 -0.28 -13.22
C PRO A 73 3.24 -1.00 -14.05
N GLY A 74 2.83 -2.02 -14.81
CA GLY A 74 3.73 -2.80 -15.66
C GLY A 74 4.45 -3.97 -15.00
N ILE A 75 4.25 -4.25 -13.70
CA ILE A 75 4.79 -5.46 -13.05
C ILE A 75 4.13 -6.73 -13.58
N VAL A 76 2.83 -6.72 -13.87
CA VAL A 76 2.16 -7.89 -14.48
C VAL A 76 2.80 -8.24 -15.83
N ALA A 77 3.02 -7.25 -16.70
CA ALA A 77 3.70 -7.46 -17.99
C ALA A 77 5.17 -7.88 -17.84
N ARG A 78 5.84 -7.43 -16.78
CA ARG A 78 7.22 -7.86 -16.45
C ARG A 78 7.23 -9.30 -15.93
N GLY A 79 6.28 -9.66 -15.07
CA GLY A 79 6.07 -11.00 -14.57
C GLY A 79 5.77 -12.00 -15.69
N LEU A 80 4.91 -11.64 -16.64
CA LEU A 80 4.62 -12.50 -17.80
C LEU A 80 5.87 -12.73 -18.67
N ARG A 81 6.70 -11.70 -18.87
CA ARG A 81 8.00 -11.84 -19.55
C ARG A 81 8.99 -12.69 -18.76
N TRP A 82 8.99 -12.56 -17.44
CA TRP A 82 9.81 -13.37 -16.53
C TRP A 82 9.43 -14.85 -16.54
N LEU A 83 8.17 -15.19 -16.79
CA LEU A 83 7.75 -16.59 -16.96
C LEU A 83 8.37 -17.23 -18.21
N MET A 84 8.67 -16.44 -19.24
CA MET A 84 9.22 -16.93 -20.52
C MET A 84 10.74 -16.76 -20.65
N ASN A 85 11.40 -16.15 -19.66
CA ASN A 85 12.85 -15.92 -19.69
C ASN A 85 13.58 -16.98 -18.85
N PRO A 86 14.46 -17.83 -19.43
CA PRO A 86 15.19 -18.86 -18.68
C PRO A 86 16.12 -18.33 -17.58
N ASP A 87 16.55 -17.07 -17.67
CA ASP A 87 17.43 -16.43 -16.67
C ASP A 87 16.65 -15.72 -15.55
N SER A 88 15.32 -15.87 -15.53
CA SER A 88 14.45 -15.24 -14.54
C SER A 88 14.17 -16.17 -13.35
N PRO A 89 14.07 -15.64 -12.11
CA PRO A 89 13.71 -16.42 -10.93
C PRO A 89 12.29 -17.01 -10.99
N PHE A 90 11.47 -16.58 -11.96
CA PHE A 90 10.10 -17.03 -12.20
C PHE A 90 9.92 -17.82 -13.50
N TYR A 91 10.99 -18.30 -14.13
CA TYR A 91 10.89 -19.05 -15.38
C TYR A 91 10.02 -20.31 -15.25
N ILE A 92 9.00 -20.44 -16.11
CA ILE A 92 8.27 -21.70 -16.31
C ILE A 92 8.70 -22.23 -17.66
N GLN A 93 9.35 -23.39 -17.66
CA GLN A 93 9.72 -24.05 -18.90
C GLN A 93 8.43 -24.41 -19.68
N PRO A 94 8.21 -23.88 -20.89
CA PRO A 94 7.04 -24.20 -21.70
C PRO A 94 7.15 -25.64 -22.18
N ARG A 95 6.67 -26.57 -21.35
CA ARG A 95 6.55 -28.00 -21.63
C ARG A 95 5.07 -28.36 -21.60
N PHE A 96 4.62 -29.16 -22.57
CA PHE A 96 3.31 -29.81 -22.53
C PHE A 96 3.30 -30.93 -21.47
N ASN A 97 3.35 -30.54 -20.20
CA ASN A 97 3.28 -31.44 -19.06
C ASN A 97 1.87 -31.37 -18.46
N ARG A 98 1.10 -32.45 -18.64
CA ARG A 98 -0.27 -32.57 -18.13
C ARG A 98 -0.33 -32.43 -16.60
N SER A 99 0.70 -32.85 -15.87
CA SER A 99 0.77 -32.71 -14.42
C SER A 99 0.96 -31.25 -13.98
N LEU A 100 1.72 -30.45 -14.73
CA LEU A 100 1.87 -29.01 -14.47
C LEU A 100 0.55 -28.27 -14.74
N PHE A 101 -0.13 -28.61 -15.84
CA PHE A 101 -1.43 -28.01 -16.16
C PHE A 101 -2.49 -28.37 -15.12
N SER A 102 -2.55 -29.63 -14.68
CA SER A 102 -3.43 -30.07 -13.58
C SER A 102 -3.15 -29.32 -12.28
N TRP A 103 -1.87 -29.08 -11.96
CA TRP A 103 -1.48 -28.34 -10.76
C TRP A 103 -1.86 -26.85 -10.87
N LEU A 104 -1.61 -26.20 -12.00
CA LEU A 104 -2.04 -24.81 -12.25
C LEU A 104 -3.56 -24.65 -12.18
N TRP A 105 -4.32 -25.62 -12.71
CA TRP A 105 -5.78 -25.60 -12.66
C TRP A 105 -6.36 -25.77 -11.23
N ALA A 106 -5.56 -26.29 -10.29
CA ALA A 106 -5.96 -26.37 -8.89
C ALA A 106 -5.91 -25.01 -8.17
N PHE A 107 -5.14 -24.03 -8.68
CA PHE A 107 -5.14 -22.64 -8.22
C PHE A 107 -6.24 -21.83 -8.94
N ARG A 108 -7.48 -22.30 -8.83
CA ARG A 108 -8.69 -21.54 -9.22
C ARG A 108 -9.10 -20.57 -8.13
#